data_AF-A0A2N8N6J7-F1
#
_entry.id   AF-A0A2N8N6J7-F1
#
_cell.length_a   1.000
_cell.length_b   1.000
_cell.length_c   1.000
_cell.angle_alpha   90.00
_cell.angle_beta   90.00
_cell.angle_gamma   90.00
#
_symmetry.space_group_name_H-M   'P 1'
#
loop_
_entity.id
_entity.type
_entity.pdbx_description
1 polymer ?
#
loop_
_entity_poly.entity_id
_entity_poly.type
_entity_poly.pdbx_seq_one_letter_code
_entity_poly.pdbx_strand_id
1 'polypeptide(L)'
;MTDTVLEKLKILAESAKYDVSCSSSGTVRRNAAGTLGNTVGGVGICHSFTSDGRCVSLLKIMLTNHCIFDCAYCINRRSNDRPRATLSVKELVDLTIEFYRRNYIGMDSLIPASKISNLTQGMFVGAVSDNFDERIEQKIFHAEIVIDTAKVSAEMEAYRPIPVIADFRNASGDDTMKTSIDANYRQIKQEILSLVDSEIARIKSDPKLQGLMKG
;
A
#
# COMPACT_ATOMS: atom_id res chain seq x y z
N MET A 1 -5.23 8.15 2.84
CA MET A 1 -6.21 7.80 3.89
C MET A 1 -6.89 9.03 4.45
N THR A 2 -8.22 9.02 4.52
CA THR A 2 -9.02 10.01 5.26
C THR A 2 -9.11 9.63 6.73
N ASP A 3 -9.27 10.61 7.63
CA ASP A 3 -9.36 10.37 9.08
C ASP A 3 -10.51 9.42 9.44
N THR A 4 -11.62 9.50 8.72
CA THR A 4 -12.79 8.63 8.89
C THR A 4 -12.49 7.15 8.60
N VAL A 5 -11.70 6.86 7.57
CA VAL A 5 -11.32 5.49 7.20
C VAL A 5 -10.34 4.92 8.22
N LEU A 6 -9.42 5.75 8.72
CA LEU A 6 -8.47 5.35 9.75
C LEU A 6 -9.19 4.99 11.06
N GLU A 7 -10.25 5.72 11.42
CA GLU A 7 -11.01 5.42 12.63
C GLU A 7 -11.81 4.11 12.50
N LYS A 8 -12.48 3.89 11.35
CA LYS A 8 -13.10 2.60 11.04
C LYS A 8 -12.09 1.46 11.10
N LEU A 9 -10.89 1.66 10.55
CA LEU A 9 -9.81 0.68 10.59
C LEU A 9 -9.45 0.29 12.01
N LYS A 10 -9.28 1.24 12.93
CA LYS A 10 -8.98 0.94 14.35
C LYS A 10 -10.06 0.11 15.00
N ILE A 11 -11.33 0.49 14.83
CA ILE A 11 -12.48 -0.23 15.40
C ILE A 11 -12.51 -1.68 14.89
N LEU A 12 -12.33 -1.86 13.58
CA LEU A 12 -12.42 -3.17 12.94
C LEU A 12 -11.20 -4.05 13.20
N ALA A 13 -10.01 -3.44 13.31
CA ALA A 13 -8.79 -4.13 13.72
C ALA A 13 -8.85 -4.59 15.17
N GLU A 14 -9.37 -3.76 16.08
CA GLU A 14 -9.57 -4.13 17.48
C GLU A 14 -10.61 -5.26 17.62
N SER A 15 -11.69 -5.17 16.84
CA SER A 15 -12.73 -6.20 16.80
C SER A 15 -12.22 -7.56 16.28
N ALA A 16 -11.18 -7.55 15.43
CA ALA A 16 -10.51 -8.74 14.91
C ALA A 16 -9.40 -9.29 15.84
N LYS A 17 -9.00 -8.56 16.89
CA LYS A 17 -7.87 -8.92 17.77
C LYS A 17 -8.03 -10.28 18.45
N TYR A 18 -9.28 -10.67 18.73
CA TYR A 18 -9.62 -11.91 19.43
C TYR A 18 -9.68 -13.13 18.50
N ASP A 19 -9.39 -12.95 17.21
CA ASP A 19 -9.15 -14.06 16.31
C ASP A 19 -7.78 -14.68 16.60
N VAL A 20 -7.70 -16.02 16.55
CA VAL A 20 -6.56 -16.85 17.00
C VAL A 20 -5.23 -16.41 16.36
N SER A 21 -5.29 -15.85 15.15
CA SER A 21 -4.10 -15.44 14.39
C SER A 21 -3.59 -14.02 14.67
N CYS A 22 -4.27 -13.21 15.49
CA CYS A 22 -3.96 -11.78 15.67
C CYS A 22 -3.62 -11.37 17.11
N SER A 23 -3.20 -12.33 17.93
CA SER A 23 -2.73 -12.13 19.31
C SER A 23 -1.60 -11.10 19.45
N SER A 24 -0.85 -10.81 18.36
CA SER A 24 0.25 -9.82 18.32
C SER A 24 -0.15 -8.42 17.84
N SER A 25 -1.33 -8.24 17.24
CA SER A 25 -1.69 -7.03 16.46
C SER A 25 -2.33 -5.90 17.26
N GLY A 26 -2.68 -6.19 18.51
CA GLY A 26 -3.35 -5.25 19.41
C GLY A 26 -2.56 -4.94 20.67
N THR A 27 -1.27 -5.28 20.73
CA THR A 27 -0.38 -4.88 21.82
C THR A 27 0.42 -3.66 21.36
N VAL A 28 0.43 -2.60 22.16
CA VAL A 28 1.28 -1.42 21.95
C VAL A 28 2.30 -1.42 23.07
N ARG A 29 3.51 -1.91 22.80
CA ARG A 29 4.62 -1.90 23.74
C ARG A 29 5.72 -1.04 23.14
N ARG A 30 5.95 0.13 23.75
CA ARG A 30 7.13 0.93 23.45
C ARG A 30 8.37 0.11 23.78
N ASN A 31 9.35 0.11 22.88
CA ASN A 31 10.63 -0.51 23.18
C ASN A 31 11.31 0.24 24.34
N ALA A 32 12.14 -0.48 25.08
CA ALA A 32 13.11 0.13 25.99
C ALA A 32 14.41 0.37 25.21
N ALA A 33 15.16 1.43 25.59
CA ALA A 33 16.46 1.70 25.01
C ALA A 33 17.38 0.46 25.11
N GLY A 34 17.93 0.02 23.98
CA GLY A 34 18.76 -1.19 23.90
C GLY A 34 18.00 -2.51 23.65
N THR A 35 16.67 -2.50 23.53
CA THR A 35 15.87 -3.69 23.18
C THR A 35 15.39 -3.65 21.72
N LEU A 36 15.27 -4.80 21.06
CA LEU A 36 14.76 -4.87 19.69
C LEU A 36 13.23 -4.91 19.64
N GLY A 37 12.66 -4.17 18.68
CA GLY A 37 11.23 -4.26 18.31
C GLY A 37 10.33 -3.22 18.99
N ASN A 38 9.40 -2.66 18.22
CA ASN A 38 8.32 -1.79 18.68
C ASN A 38 7.03 -2.31 18.03
N THR A 39 5.94 -2.42 18.78
CA THR A 39 4.66 -2.88 18.21
C THR A 39 3.80 -1.70 17.81
N VAL A 40 3.55 -1.54 16.51
CA VAL A 40 2.56 -0.60 15.98
C VAL A 40 1.19 -1.27 16.06
N GLY A 41 0.65 -1.38 17.27
CA GLY A 41 -0.65 -2.02 17.49
C GLY A 41 -1.83 -1.15 17.00
N GLY A 42 -2.93 -1.79 16.62
CA GLY A 42 -4.22 -1.12 16.39
C GLY A 42 -4.55 -0.73 14.94
N VAL A 43 -3.77 -1.18 13.95
CA VAL A 43 -4.02 -0.90 12.52
C VAL A 43 -4.23 -2.17 11.68
N GLY A 44 -4.48 -3.31 12.33
CA GLY A 44 -4.86 -4.56 11.65
C GLY A 44 -3.70 -5.32 11.00
N ILE A 45 -2.45 -4.98 11.32
CA ILE A 45 -1.28 -5.75 10.85
C ILE A 45 -1.02 -6.91 11.82
N CYS A 46 -1.08 -8.14 11.34
CA CYS A 46 -0.73 -9.37 12.06
C CYS A 46 0.54 -9.98 11.47
N HIS A 47 1.47 -10.39 12.34
CA HIS A 47 2.68 -11.09 11.90
C HIS A 47 2.42 -12.60 11.91
N SER A 48 2.75 -13.26 10.81
CA SER A 48 2.70 -14.72 10.65
C SER A 48 4.04 -15.21 10.14
N PHE A 49 4.32 -16.50 10.33
CA PHE A 49 5.57 -17.10 9.89
C PHE A 49 5.29 -18.11 8.79
N THR A 50 6.02 -17.99 7.68
CA THR A 50 5.99 -18.97 6.59
C THR A 50 6.71 -20.26 7.03
N SER A 51 6.52 -21.34 6.27
CA SER A 51 7.09 -22.66 6.59
C SER A 51 8.62 -22.69 6.63
N ASP A 52 9.28 -21.73 5.97
CA ASP A 52 10.73 -21.52 5.99
C ASP A 52 11.18 -20.55 7.12
N GLY A 53 10.27 -20.15 8.01
CA GLY A 53 10.56 -19.33 9.19
C GLY A 53 10.62 -17.83 8.93
N ARG A 54 10.34 -17.34 7.71
CA ARG A 54 10.27 -15.90 7.44
C ARG A 54 9.03 -15.28 8.07
N CYS A 55 9.20 -14.12 8.70
CA CYS A 55 8.07 -13.33 9.22
C CYS A 55 7.44 -12.54 8.07
N VAL A 56 6.12 -12.69 7.90
CA VAL A 56 5.30 -11.95 6.94
C VAL A 56 4.27 -11.09 7.67
N SER A 57 4.03 -9.89 7.15
CA SER A 57 3.02 -8.96 7.64
C SER A 57 1.73 -9.14 6.84
N LEU A 58 0.65 -9.49 7.53
CA LEU A 58 -0.68 -9.69 6.96
C LEU A 58 -1.60 -8.56 7.43
N LEU A 59 -2.36 -7.97 6.51
CA LEU A 59 -3.48 -7.11 6.87
C LEU A 59 -4.69 -7.99 7.17
N LYS A 60 -5.09 -8.06 8.43
CA LYS A 60 -6.28 -8.77 8.88
C LYS A 60 -7.19 -7.82 9.63
N ILE A 61 -8.31 -7.54 8.97
CA ILE A 61 -9.34 -6.61 9.43
C ILE A 61 -10.72 -7.20 9.13
N MET A 62 -11.72 -6.84 9.92
CA MET A 62 -13.10 -7.15 9.59
C MET A 62 -13.63 -6.15 8.55
N LEU A 63 -14.49 -6.60 7.64
CA LEU A 63 -15.28 -5.68 6.80
C LEU A 63 -16.29 -4.91 7.65
N THR A 64 -16.92 -5.59 8.62
CA THR A 64 -17.83 -5.02 9.61
C THR A 64 -17.75 -5.79 10.92
N ASN A 65 -17.92 -5.11 12.05
CA ASN A 65 -18.09 -5.76 13.34
C ASN A 65 -19.55 -5.79 13.81
N HIS A 66 -20.52 -5.39 13.00
CA HIS A 66 -21.94 -5.57 13.32
C HIS A 66 -22.30 -7.06 13.27
N CYS A 67 -22.96 -7.56 14.32
CA CYS A 67 -23.36 -8.96 14.41
C CYS A 67 -24.79 -9.06 14.96
N ILE A 68 -25.62 -9.88 14.31
CA ILE A 68 -27.00 -10.15 14.74
C ILE A 68 -27.08 -11.25 15.81
N PHE A 69 -25.98 -11.98 16.03
CA PHE A 69 -25.93 -13.11 16.96
C PHE A 69 -25.43 -12.67 18.34
N ASP A 70 -25.86 -13.39 19.36
CA ASP A 70 -25.54 -13.10 20.75
C ASP A 70 -24.63 -14.17 21.39
N CYS A 71 -23.55 -14.55 20.69
CA CYS A 71 -22.66 -15.61 21.16
C CYS A 71 -21.98 -15.21 22.47
N ALA A 72 -22.05 -16.08 23.48
CA ALA A 72 -21.54 -15.81 24.84
C ALA A 72 -20.06 -15.42 24.89
N TYR A 73 -19.25 -15.95 23.97
CA TYR A 73 -17.80 -15.76 23.91
C TYR A 73 -17.35 -14.70 22.90
N CYS A 74 -18.26 -14.12 22.11
CA CYS A 74 -17.89 -13.19 21.06
C CYS A 74 -17.99 -11.74 21.55
N ILE A 75 -16.89 -10.99 21.47
CA ILE A 75 -16.89 -9.57 21.83
C ILE A 75 -17.81 -8.74 20.92
N ASN A 76 -18.02 -9.21 19.69
CA ASN A 76 -18.87 -8.56 18.69
C ASN A 76 -20.34 -8.99 18.81
N ARG A 77 -20.74 -9.77 19.82
CA ARG A 77 -22.14 -10.17 20.05
C ARG A 77 -23.08 -8.96 20.07
N ARG A 78 -24.33 -9.13 19.62
CA ARG A 78 -25.29 -8.02 19.44
C ARG A 78 -25.58 -7.24 20.72
N SER A 79 -25.60 -7.94 21.86
CA SER A 79 -25.92 -7.34 23.16
C SER A 79 -24.80 -6.46 23.73
N ASN A 80 -23.60 -6.52 23.14
CA ASN A 80 -22.45 -5.80 23.64
C ASN A 80 -22.41 -4.38 23.06
N ASP A 81 -22.46 -3.38 23.93
CA ASP A 81 -22.35 -1.98 23.55
C ASP A 81 -20.88 -1.60 23.34
N ARG A 82 -20.49 -1.47 22.07
CA ARG A 82 -19.13 -1.16 21.60
C ARG A 82 -19.22 -0.39 20.29
N PRO A 83 -18.21 0.42 19.95
CA PRO A 83 -18.14 1.10 18.66
C PRO A 83 -18.29 0.11 17.50
N ARG A 84 -19.21 0.39 16.59
CA ARG A 84 -19.44 -0.42 15.41
C ARG A 84 -19.07 0.34 14.14
N ALA A 85 -18.49 -0.38 13.19
CA ALA A 85 -18.06 0.17 11.92
C ALA A 85 -18.32 -0.82 10.79
N THR A 86 -18.41 -0.29 9.57
CA THR A 86 -18.47 -1.05 8.33
C THR A 86 -17.64 -0.30 7.29
N LEU A 87 -16.74 -1.02 6.62
CA LEU A 87 -16.03 -0.53 5.44
C LEU A 87 -16.86 -0.82 4.19
N SER A 88 -16.88 0.14 3.27
CA SER A 88 -17.26 -0.11 1.89
C SER A 88 -16.14 -0.85 1.15
N VAL A 89 -16.49 -1.53 0.06
CA VAL A 89 -15.51 -2.21 -0.80
C VAL A 89 -14.44 -1.22 -1.30
N LYS A 90 -14.85 0.00 -1.67
CA LYS A 90 -13.92 1.04 -2.13
C LYS A 90 -12.92 1.41 -1.03
N GLU A 91 -13.39 1.66 0.19
CA GLU A 91 -12.52 1.98 1.33
C GLU A 91 -11.53 0.84 1.61
N LEU A 92 -11.97 -0.42 1.54
CA LEU A 92 -11.13 -1.60 1.73
C LEU A 92 -10.05 -1.73 0.65
N VAL A 93 -10.40 -1.53 -0.62
CA VAL A 93 -9.46 -1.59 -1.75
C VAL A 93 -8.43 -0.47 -1.65
N ASP A 94 -8.87 0.77 -1.42
CA ASP A 94 -7.99 1.92 -1.29
C ASP A 94 -7.02 1.72 -0.12
N LEU A 95 -7.52 1.24 1.01
CA LEU A 95 -6.73 0.91 2.20
C LEU A 95 -5.69 -0.16 1.88
N THR A 96 -6.08 -1.25 1.23
CA THR A 96 -5.17 -2.35 0.89
C THR A 96 -4.06 -1.88 -0.05
N ILE A 97 -4.40 -1.08 -1.07
CA ILE A 97 -3.41 -0.51 -2.00
C ILE A 97 -2.46 0.46 -1.27
N GLU A 98 -2.95 1.29 -0.34
CA GLU A 98 -2.10 2.19 0.44
C GLU A 98 -1.11 1.41 1.33
N PHE A 99 -1.54 0.33 1.98
CA PHE A 99 -0.66 -0.51 2.79
C PHE A 99 0.38 -1.23 1.92
N TYR A 100 0.00 -1.69 0.74
CA TYR A 100 0.91 -2.32 -0.21
C TYR A 100 1.96 -1.32 -0.72
N ARG A 101 1.55 -0.13 -1.20
CA ARG A 101 2.46 0.89 -1.73
C ARG A 101 3.47 1.40 -0.70
N ARG A 102 3.12 1.35 0.59
CA ARG A 102 4.00 1.73 1.71
C ARG A 102 4.82 0.55 2.25
N ASN A 103 4.78 -0.61 1.60
CA ASN A 103 5.46 -1.84 1.99
C ASN A 103 5.08 -2.36 3.39
N TYR A 104 3.86 -2.07 3.87
CA TYR A 104 3.37 -2.61 5.14
C TYR A 104 2.86 -4.06 5.01
N ILE A 105 2.40 -4.47 3.82
CA ILE A 105 1.92 -5.82 3.54
C ILE A 105 2.41 -6.31 2.18
N GLY A 106 2.66 -7.62 2.06
CA GLY A 106 2.94 -8.31 0.80
C GLY A 106 1.69 -9.02 0.27
N MET A 107 1.50 -9.01 -1.05
CA MET A 107 0.39 -9.70 -1.72
C MET A 107 0.62 -11.21 -1.91
N ASP A 108 1.79 -11.72 -1.52
CA ASP A 108 2.21 -13.10 -1.79
C ASP A 108 1.43 -14.17 -1.00
N SER A 109 0.57 -13.78 -0.05
CA SER A 109 0.01 -14.69 0.97
C SER A 109 -1.52 -14.79 1.00
N LEU A 110 -2.24 -14.21 0.03
CA LEU A 110 -3.72 -14.23 0.05
C LEU A 110 -4.33 -15.62 -0.17
N ILE A 111 -3.58 -16.61 -0.66
CA ILE A 111 -3.99 -18.03 -0.81
C ILE A 111 -2.74 -18.89 -0.58
N PRO A 112 -2.81 -20.02 0.18
CA PRO A 112 -1.64 -20.88 0.36
C PRO A 112 -1.11 -21.33 -1.01
N ALA A 113 0.21 -21.21 -1.22
CA ALA A 113 0.88 -21.53 -2.47
C ALA A 113 0.54 -22.94 -3.00
N SER A 114 0.26 -23.89 -2.10
CA SER A 114 -0.15 -25.27 -2.43
C SER A 114 -1.51 -25.39 -3.13
N LYS A 115 -2.41 -24.42 -2.97
CA LYS A 115 -3.68 -24.33 -3.73
C LYS A 115 -3.49 -23.59 -5.05
N ILE A 116 -2.56 -22.65 -5.13
CA ILE A 116 -2.26 -21.89 -6.35
C ILE A 116 -1.42 -22.73 -7.33
N SER A 117 -0.50 -23.56 -6.84
CA SER A 117 0.39 -24.38 -7.67
C SER A 117 -0.31 -25.45 -8.50
N ASN A 118 -1.56 -25.79 -8.15
CA ASN A 118 -2.38 -26.76 -8.87
C ASN A 118 -3.32 -26.10 -9.90
N LEU A 119 -3.28 -24.78 -10.04
CA LEU A 119 -4.14 -24.05 -10.96
C LEU A 119 -3.40 -23.82 -12.28
N THR A 120 -4.09 -24.08 -13.39
CA THR A 120 -3.61 -23.76 -14.73
C THR A 120 -3.49 -22.24 -14.91
N GLN A 121 -2.55 -21.80 -15.76
CA GLN A 121 -2.37 -20.38 -16.05
C GLN A 121 -3.69 -19.77 -16.56
N GLY A 122 -4.11 -18.65 -15.95
CA GLY A 122 -5.40 -18.01 -16.26
C GLY A 122 -6.52 -18.36 -15.30
N MET A 123 -6.32 -19.27 -14.34
CA MET A 123 -7.34 -19.59 -13.33
C MET A 123 -7.26 -18.67 -12.11
N PHE A 124 -8.41 -18.18 -11.67
CA PHE A 124 -8.59 -17.32 -10.51
C PHE A 124 -9.57 -17.97 -9.52
N VAL A 125 -9.18 -18.01 -8.25
CA VAL A 125 -10.01 -18.51 -7.15
C VAL A 125 -10.06 -17.50 -6.04
N GLY A 126 -11.21 -17.37 -5.42
CA GLY A 126 -11.40 -16.47 -4.29
C GLY A 126 -12.57 -16.89 -3.43
N ALA A 127 -12.67 -16.25 -2.27
CA ALA A 127 -13.81 -16.41 -1.38
C ALA A 127 -14.56 -15.08 -1.27
N VAL A 128 -15.89 -15.14 -1.39
CA VAL A 128 -16.79 -14.00 -1.23
C VAL A 128 -17.60 -14.17 0.06
N SER A 129 -17.93 -13.03 0.67
CA SER A 129 -18.81 -12.97 1.83
C SER A 129 -20.21 -12.54 1.41
N ASP A 130 -21.19 -12.87 2.25
CA ASP A 130 -22.60 -12.51 2.02
C ASP A 130 -22.81 -10.99 2.12
N ASN A 131 -23.76 -10.46 1.36
CA ASN A 131 -24.32 -9.13 1.58
C ASN A 131 -25.51 -9.22 2.56
N PHE A 132 -25.94 -8.09 3.14
CA PHE A 132 -26.98 -8.04 4.17
C PHE A 132 -28.31 -8.71 3.75
N ASP A 133 -28.69 -8.52 2.48
CA ASP A 133 -29.99 -8.96 1.95
C ASP A 133 -29.86 -10.17 1.00
N GLU A 134 -28.63 -10.52 0.63
CA GLU A 134 -28.33 -11.54 -0.39
C GLU A 134 -27.28 -12.51 0.15
N ARG A 135 -27.78 -13.67 0.60
CA ARG A 135 -26.95 -14.75 1.11
C ARG A 135 -26.47 -15.62 -0.04
N ILE A 136 -25.16 -15.79 -0.17
CA ILE A 136 -24.56 -16.56 -1.26
C ILE A 136 -24.20 -17.95 -0.74
N GLU A 137 -24.85 -18.99 -1.27
CA GLU A 137 -24.56 -20.37 -0.87
C GLU A 137 -23.14 -20.80 -1.29
N GLN A 138 -22.71 -20.39 -2.48
CA GLN A 138 -21.41 -20.77 -3.03
C GLN A 138 -20.37 -19.67 -2.78
N LYS A 139 -19.76 -19.73 -1.59
CA LYS A 139 -18.80 -18.70 -1.12
C LYS A 139 -17.43 -18.76 -1.77
N ILE A 140 -17.11 -19.83 -2.48
CA ILE A 140 -15.84 -20.00 -3.17
C ILE A 140 -16.14 -19.98 -4.65
N PHE A 141 -15.53 -19.04 -5.37
CA PHE A 141 -15.62 -18.99 -6.82
C PHE A 141 -14.32 -19.48 -7.46
N HIS A 142 -14.48 -20.07 -8.63
CA HIS A 142 -13.42 -20.63 -9.47
C HIS A 142 -13.71 -20.14 -10.89
N ALA A 143 -12.88 -19.23 -11.39
CA ALA A 143 -13.06 -18.53 -12.64
C ALA A 143 -11.84 -18.73 -13.55
N GLU A 144 -12.08 -18.96 -14.83
CA GLU A 144 -11.04 -19.05 -15.85
C GLU A 144 -11.03 -17.76 -16.67
N ILE A 145 -9.87 -17.14 -16.82
CA ILE A 145 -9.67 -16.04 -17.75
C ILE A 145 -9.56 -16.66 -19.15
N VAL A 146 -10.66 -16.60 -19.88
CA VAL A 146 -10.69 -16.96 -21.30
C VAL A 146 -10.07 -15.82 -22.10
N ILE A 147 -8.82 -15.98 -22.51
CA ILE A 147 -8.12 -15.02 -23.36
C ILE A 147 -8.40 -15.39 -24.82
N ASP A 148 -9.03 -14.48 -25.57
CA ASP A 148 -9.13 -14.59 -27.02
C ASP A 148 -7.75 -14.36 -27.63
N THR A 149 -7.03 -15.45 -27.87
CA THR A 149 -5.66 -15.45 -28.38
C THR A 149 -5.55 -14.79 -29.75
N ALA A 150 -6.58 -14.88 -30.60
CA ALA A 150 -6.59 -14.24 -31.90
C ALA A 150 -6.66 -12.70 -31.75
N LYS A 151 -7.53 -12.22 -30.85
CA LYS A 151 -7.68 -10.79 -30.59
C LYS A 151 -6.45 -10.18 -29.92
N VAL A 152 -5.88 -10.87 -28.93
CA VAL A 152 -4.67 -10.41 -28.23
C VAL A 152 -3.46 -10.40 -29.17
N SER A 153 -3.31 -11.41 -30.04
CA SER A 153 -2.24 -11.42 -31.04
C SER A 153 -2.36 -10.23 -31.99
N ALA A 154 -3.57 -9.92 -32.48
CA ALA A 154 -3.80 -8.77 -33.34
C ALA A 154 -3.52 -7.42 -32.64
N GLU A 155 -3.82 -7.32 -31.34
CA GLU A 155 -3.49 -6.13 -30.53
C GLU A 155 -1.97 -5.99 -30.32
N MET A 156 -1.27 -7.10 -30.04
CA MET A 156 0.18 -7.12 -29.85
C MET A 156 0.95 -6.76 -31.13
N GLU A 157 0.43 -7.10 -32.31
CA GLU A 157 1.00 -6.64 -33.58
C GLU A 157 0.96 -5.12 -33.74
N ALA A 158 0.02 -4.44 -33.06
CA ALA A 158 -0.09 -2.99 -33.05
C ALA A 158 0.77 -2.30 -31.98
N TYR A 159 1.41 -3.06 -31.07
CA TYR A 159 2.23 -2.48 -30.01
C TYR A 159 3.49 -1.84 -30.57
N ARG A 160 3.71 -0.58 -30.17
CA ARG A 160 4.96 0.15 -30.43
C ARG A 160 5.86 0.03 -29.21
N PRO A 161 7.18 -0.09 -29.41
CA PRO A 161 8.13 -0.05 -28.31
C PRO A 161 7.94 1.23 -27.50
N ILE A 162 8.00 1.11 -26.17
CA ILE A 162 7.95 2.25 -25.26
C ILE A 162 9.11 3.18 -25.65
N PRO A 163 8.83 4.47 -25.92
CA PRO A 163 9.89 5.40 -26.27
C PRO A 163 10.86 5.53 -25.10
N VAL A 164 12.16 5.44 -25.39
CA VAL A 164 13.20 5.67 -24.40
C VAL A 164 13.23 7.17 -24.10
N ILE A 165 12.69 7.56 -22.95
CA ILE A 165 12.54 8.98 -22.55
C ILE A 165 13.90 9.62 -22.24
N ALA A 166 14.86 8.82 -21.75
CA ALA A 166 16.22 9.24 -21.49
C ALA A 166 17.17 8.09 -21.80
N ASP A 167 17.96 8.23 -22.86
CA ASP A 167 19.09 7.34 -23.15
C ASP A 167 20.37 8.03 -22.68
N PHE A 168 21.06 7.41 -21.72
CA PHE A 168 22.32 7.92 -21.16
C PHE A 168 23.54 7.34 -21.88
N ARG A 169 23.34 6.65 -23.00
CA ARG A 169 24.42 6.13 -23.83
C ARG A 169 24.92 7.19 -24.81
N ASN A 170 26.24 7.26 -24.97
CA ASN A 170 26.84 8.09 -26.01
C ASN A 170 26.72 7.43 -27.41
N ALA A 171 27.15 8.12 -28.47
CA ALA A 171 27.16 7.60 -29.84
C ALA A 171 28.03 6.34 -30.04
N SER A 172 28.89 6.01 -29.07
CA SER A 172 29.76 4.83 -29.04
C SER A 172 29.17 3.68 -28.23
N GLY A 173 28.00 3.87 -27.58
CA GLY A 173 27.31 2.87 -26.78
C GLY A 173 27.71 2.80 -25.30
N ASP A 174 28.64 3.64 -24.85
CA ASP A 174 29.09 3.64 -23.45
C ASP A 174 28.11 4.40 -22.54
N ASP A 175 27.90 3.88 -21.33
CA ASP A 175 27.04 4.49 -20.32
C ASP A 175 27.68 5.75 -19.73
N THR A 176 27.08 6.90 -20.04
CA THR A 176 27.52 8.22 -19.56
C THR A 176 26.61 8.79 -18.46
N MET A 177 25.77 7.96 -17.84
CA MET A 177 24.80 8.38 -16.84
C MET A 177 25.42 9.23 -15.74
N LYS A 178 26.54 8.78 -15.15
CA LYS A 178 27.22 9.51 -14.08
C LYS A 178 27.73 10.87 -14.53
N THR A 179 28.36 10.93 -15.69
CA THR A 179 28.93 12.17 -16.24
C THR A 179 27.85 13.19 -16.57
N SER A 180 26.72 12.72 -17.13
CA SER A 180 25.58 13.57 -17.47
C SER A 180 24.88 14.11 -16.22
N ILE A 181 24.71 13.28 -15.18
CA ILE A 181 24.14 13.70 -13.90
C ILE A 181 25.04 14.74 -13.21
N ASP A 182 26.35 14.50 -13.17
CA ASP A 182 27.31 15.42 -12.54
C ASP A 182 27.40 16.77 -13.27
N ALA A 183 27.34 16.75 -14.61
CA ALA A 183 27.31 17.97 -15.40
C ALA A 183 26.03 18.77 -15.15
N ASN A 184 24.88 18.11 -15.13
CA ASN A 184 23.59 18.75 -14.83
C ASN A 184 23.56 19.33 -13.40
N TYR A 185 24.06 18.59 -12.41
CA TYR A 185 24.18 19.09 -11.04
C TYR A 185 25.04 20.35 -10.94
N ARG A 186 26.20 20.37 -11.62
CA ARG A 186 27.09 21.56 -11.65
C ARG A 186 26.45 22.73 -12.36
N GLN A 187 25.75 22.48 -13.46
CA GLN A 187 25.02 23.50 -14.21
C GLN A 187 23.92 24.13 -13.36
N ILE A 188 23.04 23.33 -12.75
CA ILE A 188 21.98 23.82 -11.86
C ILE A 188 22.57 24.65 -10.72
N LYS A 189 23.68 24.21 -10.13
CA LYS A 189 24.34 24.95 -9.06
C LYS A 189 24.85 26.32 -9.53
N GLN A 190 25.44 26.39 -10.73
CA GLN A 190 25.88 27.66 -11.31
C GLN A 190 24.71 28.57 -11.66
N GLU A 191 23.64 28.03 -12.23
CA GLU A 191 22.42 28.77 -12.55
C GLU A 191 21.76 29.35 -11.31
N ILE A 192 21.66 28.58 -10.22
CA ILE A 192 21.14 29.07 -8.94
C ILE A 192 22.01 30.20 -8.39
N LEU A 193 23.35 30.06 -8.44
CA LEU A 193 24.24 31.12 -7.97
C LEU A 193 24.08 32.40 -8.81
N SER A 194 24.03 32.27 -10.13
CA SER A 194 23.79 33.40 -11.03
C SER A 194 22.42 34.04 -10.78
N LEU A 195 21.39 33.24 -10.48
CA LEU A 195 20.06 33.74 -10.16
C LEU A 195 20.09 34.53 -8.85
N VAL A 196 20.74 33.99 -7.80
CA VAL A 196 20.94 34.67 -6.52
C VAL A 196 21.67 36.00 -6.70
N ASP A 197 22.75 36.02 -7.48
CA ASP A 197 23.50 37.26 -7.75
C ASP A 197 22.65 38.30 -8.48
N SER A 198 21.88 37.85 -9.48
CA SER A 198 20.96 38.73 -10.23
C SER A 198 19.86 39.30 -9.34
N GLU A 199 19.30 38.49 -8.44
CA GLU A 199 18.27 38.91 -7.49
C GLU A 199 18.84 39.84 -6.41
N ILE A 200 20.06 39.58 -5.92
CA ILE A 200 20.76 40.51 -5.02
C ILE A 200 20.97 41.86 -5.71
N ALA A 201 21.40 41.88 -6.97
CA ALA A 201 21.57 43.12 -7.73
C ALA A 201 20.23 43.86 -7.94
N ARG A 202 19.15 43.12 -8.23
CA ARG A 202 17.79 43.67 -8.36
C ARG A 202 17.26 44.25 -7.05
N ILE A 203 17.50 43.58 -5.92
CA ILE A 203 17.08 44.07 -4.59
C ILE A 203 17.87 45.32 -4.19
N LYS A 204 19.15 45.43 -4.57
CA LYS A 204 19.96 46.65 -4.35
C LYS A 204 19.47 47.84 -5.18
N SER A 205 19.00 47.61 -6.40
CA SER A 205 18.57 48.69 -7.30
C SER A 205 17.15 49.19 -7.02
N ASP A 206 16.29 48.40 -6.36
CA ASP A 206 14.93 48.80 -5.99
C ASP A 206 14.89 49.51 -4.62
N PRO A 207 14.56 50.82 -4.57
CA PRO A 207 14.52 51.60 -3.32
C PRO A 207 13.56 51.04 -2.26
N LYS A 208 12.53 50.28 -2.65
CA LYS A 208 11.56 49.69 -1.71
C LYS A 208 12.08 48.41 -1.04
N LEU A 209 13.02 47.71 -1.67
CA LEU A 209 13.51 46.39 -1.22
C LEU A 209 14.89 46.44 -0.57
N GLN A 210 15.61 47.57 -0.67
CA GLN A 210 16.93 47.78 -0.05
C GLN A 210 16.97 47.49 1.47
N GLY A 211 15.85 47.65 2.17
CA GLY A 211 15.75 47.35 3.61
C GLY A 211 15.95 45.87 3.97
N LEU A 212 15.80 44.94 3.01
CA LEU A 212 15.93 43.49 3.20
C LEU A 212 17.38 43.01 3.19
N MET A 213 18.34 43.85 2.80
CA MET A 213 19.77 43.52 2.76
C MET A 213 20.53 43.87 4.05
N LYS A 214 19.83 44.29 5.10
CA LYS A 214 20.44 44.59 6.41
C LYS A 214 20.75 43.28 7.16
N GLY A 215 21.97 42.79 6.97
CA GLY A 215 22.70 41.96 7.92
C GLY A 215 23.85 42.77 8.49
#